data_AF-F8PXF3-F1
#
_entry.id   AF-F8PXF3-F1
#
_cell.length_a   1.000
_cell.length_b   1.000
_cell.length_c   1.000
_cell.angle_alpha   90.00
_cell.angle_beta   90.00
_cell.angle_gamma   90.00
#
_symmetry.space_group_name_H-M   'P 1'
#
loop_
_entity.id
_entity.type
_entity.pdbx_description
1 polymer ?
#
loop_
_entity_poly.entity_id
_entity_poly.type
_entity_poly.pdbx_seq_one_letter_code
_entity_poly.pdbx_strand_id
1 'polypeptide(L)' 'DPPQGEKPNQPYPTLIKLAIYGSPRKQLTLQEIYQALEARFEWFRARKNDKAWK' A
#
# COMPACT_ATOMS: atom_id res chain seq x y z
N ASP A 1 -7.89 6.12 12.31
CA ASP A 1 -6.54 6.07 11.72
C ASP A 1 -5.73 5.11 12.58
N PRO A 2 -5.30 3.94 12.06
CA PRO A 2 -4.47 3.05 12.86
C PRO A 2 -3.10 3.70 13.09
N PRO A 3 -2.51 3.56 14.29
CA PRO A 3 -1.32 4.28 14.70
C PRO A 3 -0.11 4.01 13.81
N GLN A 4 0.75 5.03 13.69
CA GLN A 4 1.98 5.05 12.90
C GLN A 4 2.82 3.79 13.14
N GLY A 5 3.00 2.98 12.08
CA GLY A 5 3.92 1.84 12.09
C GLY A 5 3.30 0.46 12.36
N GLU A 6 1.99 0.34 12.54
CA GLU A 6 1.33 -0.97 12.61
C GLU A 6 0.86 -1.47 11.24
N LYS A 7 0.86 -2.79 11.07
CA LYS A 7 0.38 -3.43 9.84
C LYS A 7 -1.11 -3.10 9.73
N PRO A 8 -1.60 -2.55 8.60
CA PRO A 8 -3.03 -2.37 8.43
C PRO A 8 -3.74 -3.71 8.60
N ASN A 9 -4.73 -3.79 9.51
CA ASN A 9 -5.59 -4.97 9.68
C ASN A 9 -6.44 -5.29 8.45
N GLN A 10 -6.40 -4.42 7.44
CA GLN A 10 -7.10 -4.58 6.17
C GLN A 10 -6.33 -5.58 5.28
N PRO A 11 -7.03 -6.50 4.60
CA PRO A 11 -6.37 -7.42 3.68
C PRO A 11 -5.77 -6.68 2.48
N TYR A 12 -4.64 -7.17 1.96
CA TYR A 12 -3.97 -6.63 0.76
C TYR A 12 -4.92 -6.25 -0.38
N PRO A 13 -5.88 -7.10 -0.82
CA PRO A 13 -6.80 -6.74 -1.89
C PRO A 13 -7.63 -5.47 -1.60
N THR A 14 -7.95 -5.17 -0.34
CA THR A 14 -8.65 -3.93 0.03
C THR A 14 -7.73 -2.72 -0.11
N LEU A 15 -6.48 -2.85 0.33
CA LEU A 15 -5.48 -1.78 0.21
C LEU A 15 -5.16 -1.46 -1.25
N ILE A 16 -5.05 -2.51 -2.09
CA ILE A 16 -4.86 -2.38 -3.53
C ILE A 16 -6.05 -1.67 -4.18
N LYS A 17 -7.29 -2.08 -3.84
CA LYS A 17 -8.50 -1.40 -4.33
C LYS A 17 -8.52 0.07 -3.94
N LEU A 18 -8.14 0.41 -2.71
CA LEU A 18 -8.05 1.80 -2.23
C LEU A 18 -6.97 2.61 -2.96
N ALA A 19 -5.84 1.98 -3.32
CA ALA A 19 -4.81 2.60 -4.14
C ALA A 19 -5.32 2.87 -5.56
N ILE A 20 -5.95 1.88 -6.20
CA ILE A 20 -6.54 2.02 -7.53
C ILE A 20 -7.64 3.08 -7.54
N TYR A 21 -8.49 3.10 -6.52
CA TYR A 21 -9.56 4.10 -6.37
C TYR A 21 -9.01 5.52 -6.18
N GLY A 22 -7.84 5.66 -5.54
CA GLY A 22 -7.14 6.93 -5.41
C GLY A 22 -6.46 7.39 -6.71
N SER A 23 -6.34 6.53 -7.72
CA SER A 23 -5.73 6.89 -8.99
C SER A 23 -6.74 7.56 -9.93
N PRO A 24 -6.37 8.65 -10.61
CA PRO A 24 -7.26 9.34 -11.55
C PRO A 24 -7.61 8.46 -12.76
N ARG A 25 -6.76 7.49 -13.10
CA ARG A 25 -6.93 6.56 -14.22
C ARG A 25 -7.71 5.30 -13.83
N LYS A 26 -8.06 5.12 -12.55
CA LYS A 26 -8.63 3.88 -11.97
C LYS A 26 -7.87 2.62 -12.34
N GLN A 27 -6.58 2.77 -12.67
CA GLN A 27 -5.68 1.72 -13.08
C GLN A 27 -4.29 2.13 -12.59
N LEU A 28 -3.64 1.21 -11.92
CA LEU A 28 -2.26 1.33 -11.47
C LEU A 28 -1.56 0.02 -11.79
N THR A 29 -0.31 0.13 -12.23
CA THR A 29 0.57 -1.03 -12.33
C THR A 29 0.89 -1.57 -10.94
N LEU A 30 1.33 -2.83 -10.85
CA LEU A 30 1.80 -3.42 -9.59
C LEU A 30 2.84 -2.54 -8.90
N GLN A 31 3.77 -1.95 -9.67
CA GLN A 31 4.79 -1.06 -9.15
C GLN A 31 4.21 0.23 -8.55
N GLU A 32 3.25 0.86 -9.22
CA GLU A 32 2.56 2.05 -8.71
C GLU A 32 1.70 1.73 -7.48
N ILE A 33 1.09 0.53 -7.43
CA ILE A 33 0.36 0.06 -6.25
C ILE A 33 1.32 -0.01 -5.06
N TYR A 34 2.51 -0.61 -5.21
CA TYR A 34 3.50 -0.63 -4.14
C TYR A 34 3.91 0.77 -3.72
N GLN A 35 4.19 1.68 -4.67
CA GLN A 35 4.53 3.06 -4.36
C GLN A 35 3.40 3.81 -3.62
N ALA A 36 2.15 3.60 -4.02
CA ALA A 36 0.99 4.19 -3.36
C ALA A 36 0.81 3.65 -1.93
N LEU A 37 1.10 2.36 -1.71
CA LEU A 37 1.08 1.75 -0.39
C LEU A 37 2.24 2.25 0.48
N GLU A 38 3.45 2.38 -0.04
CA GLU A 38 4.61 2.96 0.66
C GLU A 38 4.40 4.44 1.00
N ALA A 39 3.71 5.19 0.14
CA ALA A 39 3.39 6.60 0.39
C ALA A 39 2.28 6.79 1.43
N ARG A 40 1.32 5.85 1.52
CA ARG A 40 0.20 5.92 2.47
C ARG A 40 0.49 5.28 3.82
N PHE A 41 1.29 4.22 3.85
CA PHE A 41 1.56 3.47 5.07
C PHE A 41 3.07 3.37 5.31
N GLU A 42 3.50 3.95 6.44
CA GLU A 42 4.88 3.88 6.89
C GLU A 42 5.36 2.44 7.12
N TRP A 43 4.47 1.50 7.48
CA TRP A 43 4.81 0.08 7.62
C TRP A 43 5.38 -0.52 6.33
N PHE A 44 4.75 -0.23 5.19
CA PHE A 44 5.22 -0.68 3.88
C PHE A 44 6.52 0.04 3.50
N ARG A 45 6.62 1.34 3.80
CA ARG A 45 7.84 2.11 3.55
C ARG A 45 9.05 1.62 4.34
N ALA A 46 8.86 1.35 5.64
CA ALA A 46 9.89 0.82 6.53
C ALA A 46 10.34 -0.57 6.10
N ARG A 47 9.42 -1.35 5.52
CA ARG A 47 9.69 -2.68 4.99
C ARG A 47 9.98 -2.69 3.49
N LYS A 48 10.19 -1.56 2.79
CA LYS A 48 10.43 -1.54 1.32
C LYS A 48 11.47 -2.55 0.79
N ASN A 49 12.42 -2.95 1.62
CA ASN A 49 13.48 -3.90 1.31
C ASN A 49 13.10 -5.37 1.62
N ASP A 50 12.05 -5.61 2.41
CA ASP A 50 11.48 -6.93 2.66
C ASP A 50 10.66 -7.39 1.45
N LYS A 51 11.16 -8.41 0.75
CA LYS A 51 10.39 -9.14 -0.26
C LYS A 51 9.25 -9.98 0.34
N ALA A 52 9.20 -10.11 1.67
CA ALA A 52 8.19 -10.93 2.34
C ALA A 52 6.76 -10.38 2.23
N TRP A 53 6.59 -9.08 1.96
CA TRP A 53 5.28 -8.46 1.77
C TRP A 53 5.05 -7.93 0.34
N LYS A 54 6.10 -7.93 -0.49
CA LYS A 54 6.11 -7.40 -1.85
C LYS A 54 5.94 -8.53 -2.84
#